data_AF-A0A6B3FXC3-F1
#
_entry.id   AF-A0A6B3FXC3-F1
#
_cell.length_a   1.000
_cell.length_b   1.000
_cell.length_c   1.000
_cell.angle_alpha   90.00
_cell.angle_beta   90.00
_cell.angle_gamma   90.00
#
_symmetry.space_group_name_H-M   'P 1'
#
loop_
_entity.id
_entity.type
_entity.pdbx_description
1 polymer ?
#
loop_
_entity_poly.entity_id
_entity_poly.type
_entity_poly.pdbx_seq_one_letter_code
_entity_poly.pdbx_strand_id
1 'polypeptide(L)'
;APPTRVDRQLAGGEVLPFGGGARVVHAPGHTPGSIALHLPRHGVLFTGDAVASAARVMLGVFNVDRAEAAATFRRLAALAPRTVC
;
A
#
# COMPACT_ATOMS: atom_id res chain seq x y z
N ALA A 1 -0.49 -8.37 -23.12
CA ALA A 1 -1.96 -8.49 -22.90
C ALA A 1 -2.55 -7.07 -22.76
N PRO A 2 -3.81 -6.82 -23.16
CA PRO A 2 -4.44 -5.53 -22.93
C PRO A 2 -4.71 -5.29 -21.42
N PRO A 3 -4.90 -4.04 -20.98
CA PRO A 3 -5.28 -3.73 -19.60
C PRO A 3 -6.61 -4.39 -19.22
N THR A 4 -6.72 -4.80 -17.95
CA THR A 4 -7.97 -5.33 -17.40
C THR A 4 -8.99 -4.20 -17.19
N ARG A 5 -10.29 -4.50 -17.35
CA ARG A 5 -11.37 -3.55 -17.03
C ARG A 5 -11.34 -3.23 -15.52
N VAL A 6 -11.46 -1.96 -15.17
CA VAL A 6 -11.62 -1.54 -13.77
C VAL A 6 -13.06 -1.84 -13.32
N ASP A 7 -13.22 -2.58 -12.22
CA ASP A 7 -14.54 -2.85 -11.63
C ASP A 7 -15.03 -1.69 -10.74
N ARG A 8 -14.11 -1.09 -9.98
CA ARG A 8 -14.39 0.02 -9.08
C ARG A 8 -13.15 0.87 -8.88
N GLN A 9 -13.30 2.20 -8.95
CA GLN A 9 -12.27 3.15 -8.56
C GLN A 9 -12.31 3.39 -7.04
N LEU A 10 -11.15 3.54 -6.42
CA LEU A 10 -10.99 3.81 -4.99
C LEU A 10 -10.30 5.15 -4.77
N ALA A 11 -10.62 5.83 -3.67
CA ALA A 11 -9.95 7.06 -3.26
C ALA A 11 -9.06 6.82 -2.02
N GLY A 12 -7.95 7.57 -1.92
CA GLY A 12 -7.15 7.58 -0.70
C GLY A 12 -7.96 8.03 0.51
N GLY A 13 -7.85 7.30 1.62
CA GLY A 13 -8.61 7.55 2.85
C GLY A 13 -9.98 6.87 2.91
N GLU A 14 -10.45 6.27 1.82
CA GLU A 14 -11.73 5.54 1.80
C GLU A 14 -11.72 4.37 2.80
N VAL A 15 -12.85 4.15 3.47
CA VAL A 15 -13.06 3.00 4.37
C VAL A 15 -13.97 1.99 3.67
N LEU A 16 -13.47 0.78 3.51
CA LEU A 16 -14.15 -0.32 2.83
C LEU A 16 -14.99 -1.15 3.83
N PRO A 17 -16.13 -1.71 3.42
CA PRO A 17 -17.07 -2.44 4.29
C PRO A 17 -16.60 -3.87 4.61
N PHE A 18 -15.29 -4.10 4.74
CA PHE A 18 -14.70 -5.38 5.13
C PHE A 18 -13.45 -5.16 6.00
N GLY A 19 -12.90 -6.24 6.56
CA GLY A 19 -11.64 -6.18 7.33
C GLY A 19 -11.72 -5.31 8.59
N GLY A 20 -12.93 -5.15 9.15
CA GLY A 20 -13.17 -4.27 10.29
C GLY A 20 -13.07 -2.77 9.98
N GLY A 21 -13.28 -2.37 8.72
CA GLY A 21 -13.11 -0.99 8.25
C GLY A 21 -11.74 -0.77 7.62
N ALA A 22 -11.39 -1.60 6.63
CA ALA A 22 -10.13 -1.49 5.91
C ALA A 22 -10.01 -0.11 5.26
N ARG A 23 -8.88 0.56 5.47
CA ARG A 23 -8.60 1.91 4.97
C ARG A 23 -7.71 1.83 3.74
N VAL A 24 -8.15 2.48 2.67
CA VAL A 24 -7.32 2.69 1.47
C VAL A 24 -6.26 3.75 1.79
N VAL A 25 -5.00 3.42 1.56
CA VAL A 25 -3.87 4.34 1.72
C VAL A 25 -3.23 4.53 0.34
N HIS A 26 -3.26 5.74 -0.20
CA HIS A 26 -2.57 6.01 -1.46
C HIS A 26 -1.06 5.87 -1.25
N ALA A 27 -0.42 5.07 -2.11
CA ALA A 27 0.96 4.61 -1.94
C ALA A 27 1.76 4.76 -3.25
N PRO A 28 1.85 5.98 -3.82
CA PRO A 28 2.49 6.18 -5.11
C PRO A 28 4.01 5.97 -5.04
N GLY A 29 4.63 5.80 -6.21
CA GLY A 29 6.08 5.64 -6.37
C GLY A 29 6.45 4.34 -7.07
N HIS A 30 5.94 3.19 -6.61
CA HIS A 30 6.07 1.94 -7.39
C HIS A 30 5.31 2.10 -8.72
N THR A 31 4.04 2.49 -8.64
CA THR A 31 3.28 3.10 -9.74
C THR A 31 2.54 4.35 -9.22
N PRO A 32 2.08 5.26 -10.09
CA PRO A 32 1.28 6.42 -9.65
C PRO A 32 -0.03 6.03 -8.95
N GLY A 33 -0.62 4.89 -9.33
CA GLY A 33 -1.91 4.40 -8.82
C GLY A 33 -1.81 3.37 -7.69
N SER A 34 -0.60 3.04 -7.21
CA SER A 34 -0.40 2.06 -6.15
C SER A 34 -1.13 2.47 -4.86
N ILE A 35 -1.74 1.50 -4.19
CA ILE A 35 -2.40 1.66 -2.89
C ILE A 35 -1.93 0.57 -1.91
N ALA A 36 -2.05 0.86 -0.63
CA ALA A 36 -2.00 -0.11 0.45
C ALA A 36 -3.36 -0.20 1.16
N LEU A 37 -3.63 -1.33 1.82
CA LEU A 37 -4.84 -1.53 2.63
C LEU A 37 -4.44 -1.70 4.10
N HIS A 38 -4.79 -0.72 4.91
CA HIS A 38 -4.56 -0.77 6.35
C HIS A 38 -5.79 -1.32 7.06
N LEU A 39 -5.62 -2.36 7.86
CA LEU A 39 -6.66 -2.94 8.72
C LEU A 39 -6.29 -2.68 10.19
N PRO A 40 -6.62 -1.50 10.76
CA PRO A 40 -6.15 -1.11 12.09
C PRO A 40 -6.59 -2.06 13.19
N ARG A 41 -7.83 -2.57 13.11
CA ARG A 41 -8.39 -3.53 14.07
C ARG A 41 -7.55 -4.81 14.18
N HIS A 42 -6.91 -5.20 13.08
CA HIS A 42 -6.10 -6.41 12.99
C HIS A 42 -4.60 -6.12 13.12
N GLY A 43 -4.18 -4.85 13.05
CA GLY A 43 -2.78 -4.45 13.02
C GLY A 43 -2.05 -4.90 11.74
N VAL A 44 -2.77 -5.08 10.63
CA VAL A 44 -2.22 -5.58 9.35
C VAL A 44 -2.20 -4.47 8.32
N LEU A 45 -1.11 -4.40 7.55
CA LEU A 45 -0.99 -3.54 6.37
C LEU A 45 -0.61 -4.38 5.15
N PHE A 46 -1.50 -4.45 4.16
CA PHE A 46 -1.16 -5.01 2.84
C PHE A 46 -0.57 -3.91 1.97
N THR A 47 0.67 -4.07 1.53
CA THR A 47 1.43 -2.98 0.89
C THR A 47 1.53 -3.08 -0.63
N GLY A 48 1.16 -4.24 -1.19
CA GLY A 48 1.56 -4.58 -2.55
C GLY A 48 3.07 -4.41 -2.71
N ASP A 49 3.49 -3.88 -3.86
CA ASP A 49 4.91 -3.71 -4.19
C ASP A 49 5.56 -2.46 -3.56
N ALA A 50 4.85 -1.68 -2.74
CA ALA A 50 5.43 -0.50 -2.06
C ALA A 50 6.45 -0.89 -0.97
N VAL A 51 6.31 -2.09 -0.41
CA VAL A 51 7.22 -2.66 0.59
C VAL A 51 7.59 -4.07 0.12
N ALA A 52 8.88 -4.41 0.21
CA ALA A 52 9.35 -5.76 -0.01
C ALA A 52 9.88 -6.37 1.29
N SER A 53 9.86 -7.70 1.38
CA SER A 53 10.43 -8.45 2.50
C SER A 53 11.42 -9.48 1.98
N ALA A 54 12.70 -9.29 2.28
CA ALA A 54 13.77 -10.24 2.01
C ALA A 54 14.70 -10.26 3.23
N ALA A 55 14.42 -11.17 4.17
CA ALA A 55 14.98 -11.24 5.54
C ALA A 55 14.68 -10.02 6.45
N ARG A 56 14.44 -8.84 5.86
CA ARG A 56 13.99 -7.62 6.53
C ARG A 56 12.97 -6.89 5.67
N VAL A 57 12.16 -6.05 6.32
CA VAL A 57 11.29 -5.08 5.66
C VAL A 57 12.17 -4.02 5.00
N MET A 58 11.93 -3.77 3.71
CA MET A 58 12.67 -2.81 2.91
C MET A 58 11.77 -2.10 1.90
N LEU A 59 12.27 -0.99 1.35
CA LEU A 59 11.62 -0.30 0.24
C LEU A 59 11.36 -1.26 -0.93
N GLY A 60 10.17 -1.16 -1.53
CA GLY A 60 9.83 -1.87 -2.76
C GLY A 60 10.83 -1.68 -3.89
N VAL A 61 10.90 -2.66 -4.78
CA VAL A 61 11.79 -2.67 -5.95
C VAL A 61 11.04 -2.18 -7.21
N PHE A 62 11.79 -1.91 -8.29
CA PHE A 62 11.23 -1.53 -9.61
C PHE A 62 10.27 -0.33 -9.58
N ASN A 63 10.66 0.75 -8.90
CA ASN A 63 9.81 1.94 -8.78
C ASN A 63 9.87 2.83 -10.01
N VAL A 64 8.70 3.32 -10.46
CA VAL A 64 8.60 4.38 -11.48
C VAL A 64 9.21 5.70 -10.96
N ASP A 65 8.95 6.03 -9.69
CA ASP A 65 9.59 7.14 -8.98
C ASP A 65 10.12 6.65 -7.63
N ARG A 66 11.45 6.56 -7.50
CA ARG A 66 12.11 6.07 -6.30
C ARG A 66 12.04 7.04 -5.12
N ALA A 67 12.04 8.35 -5.37
CA ALA A 67 11.96 9.34 -4.31
C ALA A 67 10.56 9.36 -3.70
N GLU A 68 9.53 9.29 -4.54
CA GLU A 68 8.15 9.15 -4.11
C GLU A 68 7.91 7.82 -3.40
N ALA A 69 8.45 6.71 -3.93
CA ALA A 69 8.36 5.41 -3.27
C ALA A 69 8.98 5.43 -1.86
N ALA A 70 10.14 6.08 -1.69
CA ALA A 70 10.77 6.24 -0.37
C ALA A 70 9.93 7.12 0.57
N ALA A 71 9.23 8.14 0.06
CA ALA A 71 8.30 8.94 0.85
C ALA A 71 7.07 8.11 1.27
N THR A 72 6.50 7.33 0.34
CA THR A 72 5.42 6.38 0.60
C THR A 72 5.82 5.36 1.66
N PHE A 73 6.99 4.72 1.53
CA PHE A 73 7.49 3.74 2.49
C PHE A 73 7.53 4.31 3.93
N ARG A 74 8.01 5.55 4.10
CA ARG A 74 8.01 6.23 5.40
C ARG A 74 6.59 6.50 5.92
N ARG A 75 5.67 6.94 5.06
CA ARG A 75 4.25 7.15 5.43
C ARG A 75 3.60 5.85 5.88
N LEU A 76 3.84 4.75 5.17
CA LEU A 76 3.32 3.42 5.52
C LEU A 76 3.90 2.92 6.85
N ALA A 77 5.20 3.11 7.09
CA ALA A 77 5.84 2.77 8.37
C ALA A 77 5.25 3.57 9.55
N ALA A 78 4.88 4.83 9.33
CA ALA A 78 4.26 5.68 10.35
C ALA A 78 2.85 5.23 10.78
N LEU A 79 2.20 4.33 10.03
CA LEU A 79 0.94 3.69 10.43
C LEU A 79 1.13 2.68 11.57
N ALA A 80 2.39 2.31 11.87
CA ALA A 80 2.78 1.37 12.92
C ALA A 80 1.97 0.05 12.91
N PRO A 81 1.84 -0.64 11.76
CA PRO A 81 1.19 -1.94 11.74
C PRO A 81 2.03 -2.96 12.50
N ARG A 82 1.37 -3.97 13.06
CA ARG A 82 2.03 -5.11 13.71
C ARG A 82 2.60 -6.08 12.68
N THR A 83 1.90 -6.23 11.55
CA THR A 83 2.27 -7.13 10.45
C THR A 83 2.14 -6.40 9.12
N VAL A 84 3.14 -6.59 8.25
CA VAL A 84 3.13 -6.12 6.87
C VAL A 84 3.07 -7.33 5.95
N CYS A 85 2.20 -7.28 4.94
CA CYS A 85 1.96 -8.35 3.97
C CYS A 85 2.17 -7.85 2.54
#